data_AF-A0A9Q4D5J4-F1
#
_entry.id   AF-A0A9Q4D5J4-F1
#
_cell.length_a   1.000
_cell.length_b   1.000
_cell.length_c   1.000
_cell.angle_alpha   90.00
_cell.angle_beta   90.00
_cell.angle_gamma   90.00
#
_symmetry.space_group_name_H-M   'P 1'
#
loop_
_entity.id
_entity.type
_entity.pdbx_description
1 polymer ?
#
loop_
_entity_poly.entity_id
_entity_poly.type
_entity_poly.pdbx_seq_one_letter_code
_entity_poly.pdbx_strand_id
1 'polypeptide(L)'
;MKKLHKRYLKSAFTLIEMLLVLLIISLLLILIIPNIAKQSQHIQTTGCDAQVKMVNSQIEAYTLKNDHKPDSIDDLIREGYIKEQQKKCKNGQAITIQNGEARAS
;
A
#
# COMPACT_ATOMS: atom_id res chain seq x y z
N MET A 1 57.04 43.23 18.17
CA MET A 1 56.16 42.35 18.97
C MET A 1 55.09 41.77 18.04
N LYS A 2 55.12 40.46 17.80
CA LYS A 2 54.14 39.75 16.95
C LYS A 2 52.85 39.54 17.75
N LYS A 3 51.67 39.94 17.24
CA LYS A 3 50.39 39.29 17.61
C LYS A 3 49.46 39.17 16.41
N LEU A 4 48.91 37.97 16.30
CA LEU A 4 48.37 37.32 15.10
C LEU A 4 47.05 37.93 14.62
N HIS A 5 46.94 38.17 13.31
CA HIS A 5 45.67 38.37 12.63
C HIS A 5 44.88 37.05 12.67
N LYS A 6 43.83 37.00 13.51
CA LYS A 6 42.90 35.89 13.62
C LYS A 6 42.03 35.86 12.35
N ARG A 7 42.39 35.03 11.38
CA ARG A 7 41.55 34.75 10.20
C ARG A 7 40.26 34.08 10.69
N TYR A 8 39.14 34.81 10.65
CA TYR A 8 37.82 34.21 10.73
C TYR A 8 37.69 33.21 9.58
N LEU A 9 37.64 31.91 9.89
CA LEU A 9 37.27 30.88 8.91
C LEU A 9 35.86 31.19 8.42
N LYS A 10 35.71 31.37 7.10
CA LYS A 10 34.43 31.65 6.46
C LYS A 10 33.44 30.52 6.75
N SER A 11 32.24 30.88 7.17
CA SER A 11 31.10 29.97 7.21
C SER A 11 30.77 29.52 5.79
N ALA A 12 31.05 28.26 5.47
CA ALA A 12 30.72 27.66 4.19
C ALA A 12 29.29 27.10 4.25
N PHE A 13 28.36 27.87 3.71
CA PHE A 13 27.09 27.40 3.17
C PHE A 13 26.94 28.10 1.83
N THR A 14 27.60 27.56 0.81
CA THR A 14 27.64 28.19 -0.51
C THR A 14 26.46 27.73 -1.35
N LEU A 15 26.02 28.55 -2.31
CA LEU A 15 25.00 28.12 -3.28
C LEU A 15 25.46 26.90 -4.09
N ILE A 16 26.76 26.81 -4.40
CA ILE A 16 27.35 25.67 -5.12
C ILE A 16 27.20 24.37 -4.32
N GLU A 17 27.39 24.44 -3.00
CA GLU A 17 27.23 23.29 -2.10
C GLU A 17 25.77 22.80 -2.07
N MET A 18 24.81 23.72 -2.00
CA MET A 18 23.39 23.35 -2.09
C MET A 18 23.00 22.78 -3.46
N LEU A 19 23.61 23.26 -4.55
CA LEU A 19 23.39 22.69 -5.88
C LEU A 19 23.90 21.24 -5.99
N LEU A 20 25.09 20.95 -5.45
CA LEU A 20 25.62 19.58 -5.40
C LEU A 20 24.77 18.66 -4.53
N VAL A 21 24.25 19.15 -3.40
CA VAL A 21 23.35 18.37 -2.53
C VAL A 21 22.05 18.03 -3.26
N LEU A 22 21.40 19.01 -3.90
CA LEU A 22 20.15 18.78 -4.65
C LEU A 22 20.37 17.83 -5.83
N LEU A 23 21.52 17.91 -6.50
CA LEU A 23 21.90 16.97 -7.56
C LEU A 23 21.95 15.53 -7.04
N ILE A 24 22.66 15.29 -5.93
CA ILE A 24 22.78 13.95 -5.35
C ILE A 24 21.41 13.43 -4.89
N ILE A 25 20.62 14.26 -4.18
CA ILE A 25 19.26 13.89 -3.74
C ILE A 25 18.38 13.53 -4.95
N SER A 26 18.45 14.29 -6.04
CA SER A 26 17.67 14.02 -7.25
C SER A 26 18.01 12.65 -7.86
N LEU A 27 19.29 12.29 -7.93
CA LEU A 27 19.73 10.98 -8.42
C LEU A 27 19.23 9.84 -7.52
N LEU A 28 19.27 10.04 -6.19
CA LEU A 28 18.75 9.06 -5.24
C LEU A 28 17.22 8.87 -5.38
N LEU A 29 16.46 9.97 -5.52
CA LEU A 29 15.01 9.92 -5.70
C LEU A 29 14.61 9.14 -6.96
N ILE A 30 15.33 9.31 -8.07
CA ILE A 30 15.09 8.57 -9.32
C ILE A 30 15.21 7.05 -9.11
N LEU A 31 16.12 6.59 -8.26
CA LEU A 31 16.29 5.17 -7.96
C LEU A 31 15.25 4.66 -6.95
N ILE A 32 14.90 5.47 -5.96
CA ILE A 32 14.01 5.08 -4.85
C ILE A 32 12.53 5.04 -5.27
N ILE A 33 12.04 6.06 -5.98
CA ILE A 33 10.64 6.18 -6.39
C ILE A 33 10.12 4.95 -7.17
N PRO A 34 10.79 4.43 -8.21
CA PRO A 34 10.28 3.28 -8.95
C PRO A 34 10.24 2.02 -8.08
N ASN A 35 11.16 1.88 -7.12
CA ASN A 35 11.18 0.74 -6.21
C ASN A 35 10.01 0.80 -5.21
N ILE A 36 9.73 1.97 -4.64
CA ILE A 36 8.57 2.19 -3.76
C ILE A 36 7.25 1.95 -4.51
N ALA A 37 7.14 2.45 -5.74
CA ALA A 37 5.94 2.27 -6.56
C ALA A 37 5.66 0.78 -6.82
N LYS A 38 6.68 -0.01 -7.20
CA LYS A 38 6.56 -1.45 -7.38
C LYS A 38 6.18 -2.18 -6.09
N GLN A 39 6.81 -1.83 -4.97
CA GLN A 39 6.50 -2.43 -3.68
C GLN A 39 5.06 -2.11 -3.24
N SER A 40 4.58 -0.89 -3.48
CA SER A 40 3.20 -0.48 -3.20
C SER A 40 2.20 -1.30 -4.02
N GLN A 41 2.45 -1.49 -5.32
CA GLN A 41 1.61 -2.34 -6.17
C GLN A 41 1.58 -3.78 -5.67
N HIS A 42 2.73 -4.36 -5.32
CA HIS A 42 2.81 -5.72 -4.78
C HIS A 42 2.05 -5.87 -3.45
N ILE A 43 2.17 -4.90 -2.54
CA ILE A 43 1.41 -4.90 -1.27
C ILE A 43 -0.09 -4.84 -1.55
N GLN A 44 -0.53 -4.06 -2.53
CA GLN A 44 -1.95 -3.99 -2.89
C GLN A 44 -2.47 -5.32 -3.45
N THR A 45 -1.71 -6.02 -4.29
CA THR A 45 -2.09 -7.34 -4.81
C THR A 45 -2.14 -8.38 -3.71
N THR A 46 -1.09 -8.49 -2.88
CA THR A 46 -1.04 -9.45 -1.78
C THR A 46 -2.10 -9.15 -0.71
N GLY A 47 -2.39 -7.87 -0.47
CA GLY A 47 -3.49 -7.45 0.40
C GLY A 47 -4.85 -7.87 -0.15
N CYS A 48 -5.04 -7.79 -1.47
CA CYS A 48 -6.28 -8.25 -2.12
C CYS A 48 -6.43 -9.77 -2.00
N ASP A 49 -5.35 -10.54 -2.22
CA ASP A 49 -5.37 -12.00 -2.05
C ASP A 49 -5.73 -12.40 -0.61
N ALA A 50 -5.17 -11.71 0.38
CA ALA A 50 -5.50 -11.93 1.78
C ALA A 50 -6.98 -11.59 2.09
N GLN A 51 -7.50 -10.51 1.49
CA GLN A 51 -8.89 -10.13 1.64
C GLN A 51 -9.84 -11.14 1.00
N VAL A 52 -9.52 -11.67 -0.18
CA VAL A 52 -10.26 -12.77 -0.82
C VAL A 52 -10.29 -14.00 0.08
N LYS A 53 -9.15 -14.39 0.67
CA LYS A 53 -9.10 -15.51 1.63
C LYS A 53 -9.96 -15.27 2.86
N MET A 54 -9.93 -14.06 3.42
CA MET A 54 -10.80 -13.68 4.54
C MET A 54 -12.29 -13.79 4.15
N VAL A 55 -12.68 -13.32 2.96
CA VAL A 55 -14.06 -13.46 2.46
C VAL A 55 -14.43 -14.94 2.28
N ASN A 56 -13.52 -15.78 1.79
CA ASN A 56 -13.75 -17.23 1.72
C ASN A 56 -14.04 -17.84 3.10
N SER A 57 -13.29 -17.46 4.14
CA SER A 57 -13.60 -17.90 5.51
C SER A 57 -14.97 -17.42 5.98
N GLN A 58 -15.43 -16.25 5.52
CA GLN A 58 -16.78 -15.77 5.81
C GLN A 58 -17.87 -16.52 5.03
N ILE A 59 -17.59 -16.93 3.78
CA ILE A 59 -18.46 -17.82 3.00
C ILE A 59 -18.63 -19.16 3.72
N GLU A 60 -17.56 -19.72 4.26
CA GLU A 60 -17.60 -20.95 5.05
C GLU A 60 -18.46 -20.75 6.31
N ALA A 61 -18.24 -19.66 7.06
CA ALA A 61 -19.03 -19.35 8.25
C ALA A 61 -20.52 -19.12 7.96
N TYR A 62 -20.86 -18.51 6.82
CA TYR A 62 -22.24 -18.40 6.34
C TYR A 62 -22.83 -19.79 6.05
N THR A 63 -22.06 -20.62 5.35
CA THR A 63 -22.50 -21.97 4.96
C THR A 63 -22.78 -22.86 6.16
N LEU A 64 -21.97 -22.75 7.23
CA LEU A 64 -22.18 -23.48 8.48
C LEU A 64 -23.47 -23.10 9.21
N LYS A 65 -23.99 -21.88 9.00
CA LYS A 65 -25.20 -21.39 9.67
C LYS A 65 -26.45 -21.62 8.84
N ASN A 66 -26.34 -21.50 7.52
CA ASN A 66 -27.48 -21.47 6.60
C ASN A 66 -27.63 -22.78 5.79
N ASP A 67 -26.74 -23.76 5.96
CA ASP A 67 -26.71 -25.04 5.22
C ASP A 67 -26.60 -24.91 3.69
N HIS A 68 -26.31 -23.72 3.18
CA HIS A 68 -26.04 -23.44 1.78
C HIS A 68 -25.01 -22.31 1.62
N LYS A 69 -24.34 -22.27 0.47
CA LYS A 69 -23.42 -21.16 0.14
C LYS A 69 -24.22 -19.89 -0.16
N PRO A 70 -23.66 -18.69 0.08
CA PRO A 70 -24.28 -17.44 -0.34
C PRO A 70 -24.30 -17.34 -1.87
N ASP A 71 -25.40 -16.80 -2.42
CA ASP A 71 -25.57 -16.59 -3.87
C ASP A 71 -24.79 -15.36 -4.35
N SER A 72 -24.64 -14.37 -3.47
CA SER A 72 -23.99 -13.10 -3.75
C SER A 72 -23.12 -12.62 -2.59
N ILE A 73 -22.19 -11.70 -2.88
CA ILE A 73 -21.42 -11.04 -1.83
C ILE A 73 -22.31 -10.15 -0.93
N ASP A 74 -23.45 -9.71 -1.44
CA ASP A 74 -24.41 -8.89 -0.70
C ASP A 74 -25.12 -9.68 0.41
N ASP A 75 -25.27 -10.99 0.26
CA ASP A 75 -25.82 -11.84 1.33
C ASP A 75 -24.91 -11.85 2.56
N LEU A 76 -23.59 -11.88 2.34
CA LEU A 76 -22.58 -11.77 3.40
C LEU A 76 -22.61 -10.39 4.08
N ILE A 77 -22.92 -9.32 3.34
CA ILE A 77 -23.04 -7.98 3.90
C ILE A 77 -24.31 -7.85 4.74
N ARG A 78 -25.44 -8.27 4.18
CA ARG A 78 -26.75 -8.20 4.86
C ARG A 78 -26.76 -8.97 6.17
N GLU A 79 -26.11 -10.12 6.22
CA GLU A 79 -25.99 -10.92 7.44
C GLU A 79 -24.81 -10.51 8.34
N GLY A 80 -24.03 -9.50 7.94
CA GLY A 80 -22.98 -8.91 8.77
C GLY A 80 -21.68 -9.71 8.85
N TYR A 81 -21.47 -10.69 7.97
CA TYR A 81 -20.21 -11.43 7.87
C TYR A 81 -19.07 -10.57 7.32
N ILE A 82 -19.39 -9.61 6.44
CA ILE A 82 -18.46 -8.61 5.92
C ILE A 82 -19.12 -7.23 5.88
N LYS A 83 -18.31 -6.18 5.82
CA LYS A 83 -18.76 -4.79 5.67
C LYS A 83 -18.75 -4.37 4.21
N GLU A 84 -19.54 -3.35 3.86
CA GLU A 84 -19.63 -2.77 2.50
C GLU A 84 -18.27 -2.45 1.86
N GLN A 85 -17.34 -1.87 2.62
CA GLN A 85 -16.00 -1.55 2.09
C GLN A 85 -15.15 -2.79 1.79
N GLN A 86 -15.48 -3.96 2.35
CA GLN A 86 -14.74 -5.20 2.15
C GLN A 86 -15.10 -5.90 0.83
N LYS A 87 -16.10 -5.40 0.08
CA LYS A 87 -16.42 -5.87 -1.28
C LYS A 87 -15.45 -5.37 -2.36
N LYS A 88 -14.49 -4.52 -1.99
CA LYS A 88 -13.47 -4.00 -2.91
C LYS A 88 -12.08 -4.09 -2.28
N CYS A 89 -11.10 -4.38 -3.12
CA CYS A 89 -9.70 -4.32 -2.77
C CYS A 89 -9.16 -2.89 -2.90
N LYS A 90 -8.02 -2.61 -2.25
CA LYS A 90 -7.37 -1.29 -2.29
C LYS A 90 -6.85 -0.88 -3.68
N ASN A 91 -6.60 -1.85 -4.55
CA ASN A 91 -6.25 -1.63 -5.96
C ASN A 91 -7.47 -1.37 -6.86
N GLY A 92 -8.69 -1.36 -6.31
CA GLY A 92 -9.92 -1.09 -7.04
C GLY A 92 -10.68 -2.32 -7.55
N GLN A 93 -10.11 -3.52 -7.44
CA GLN A 93 -10.80 -4.76 -7.85
C GLN A 93 -12.01 -5.03 -6.96
N ALA A 94 -13.12 -5.46 -7.57
CA ALA A 94 -14.31 -5.87 -6.85
C ALA A 94 -14.20 -7.35 -6.47
N ILE A 95 -14.60 -7.71 -5.26
CA ILE A 95 -14.70 -9.10 -4.84
C ILE A 95 -16.12 -9.57 -5.17
N THR A 96 -16.22 -10.65 -5.94
CA THR A 96 -17.48 -11.30 -6.32
C THR A 96 -17.43 -12.77 -5.93
N ILE A 97 -18.60 -13.41 -5.83
CA ILE A 97 -18.68 -14.85 -5.58
C ILE A 97 -18.87 -15.54 -6.93
N GLN A 98 -17.96 -16.46 -7.26
CA GLN A 98 -18.02 -17.28 -8.48
C GLN A 98 -17.85 -18.74 -8.09
N ASN A 99 -18.82 -19.59 -8.45
CA ASN A 99 -18.83 -21.02 -8.08
C ASN A 99 -18.72 -21.26 -6.56
N GLY A 100 -19.24 -20.34 -5.76
CA GLY A 100 -19.20 -20.44 -4.30
C GLY A 100 -17.83 -20.18 -3.67
N GLU A 101 -16.95 -19.45 -4.36
CA GLU A 101 -15.69 -18.92 -3.86
C GLU A 101 -15.59 -17.43 -4.19
N ALA A 102 -14.94 -16.66 -3.32
CA ALA A 102 -14.63 -15.27 -3.54
C ALA A 102 -13.51 -15.12 -4.60
N ARG A 103 -13.69 -14.19 -5.53
CA ARG A 103 -12.70 -13.81 -6.54
C ARG A 103 -12.64 -12.31 -6.72
N ALA A 104 -11.42 -11.78 -6.85
CA ALA A 104 -11.21 -10.39 -7.20
C ALA A 104 -11.20 -10.22 -8.73
N SER A 105 -12.00 -9.29 -9.24
CA SER A 105 -12.10 -8.92 -10.65
C SER A 105 -12.01 -7.41 -10.82
#